data_AF-A0A932TAN0-F1
#
_entry.id   AF-A0A932TAN0-F1
#
_cell.length_a   1.000
_cell.length_b   1.000
_cell.length_c   1.000
_cell.angle_alpha   90.00
_cell.angle_beta   90.00
_cell.angle_gamma   90.00
#
_symmetry.space_group_name_H-M   'P 1'
#
loop_
_entity.id
_entity.type
_entity.pdbx_description
1 polymer ?
#
loop_
_entity_poly.entity_id
_entity_poly.type
_entity_poly.pdbx_seq_one_letter_code
_entity_poly.pdbx_strand_id
1 'polypeptide(L)'
;MKTKLHALHMRLAELNHEMERTQIRAHHLESRLEDARLAALFGEESGETQVLQPQLDEVRHRLEGQQALIASIKNSQWRTRIHYLLLRQRERREQQNGDDPA
;
A
#
# COMPACT_ATOMS: atom_id res chain seq x y z
N MET A 1 22.32 -1.50 -7.62
CA MET A 1 21.80 -0.97 -6.33
C MET A 1 20.84 0.22 -6.45
N LYS A 2 21.11 1.26 -7.27
CA LYS A 2 20.10 2.29 -7.65
C LYS A 2 18.80 1.67 -8.20
N THR A 3 18.94 0.55 -8.91
CA THR A 3 17.87 -0.30 -9.42
C THR A 3 16.90 -0.83 -8.36
N LYS A 4 17.37 -1.19 -7.15
CA LYS A 4 16.51 -1.72 -6.08
C LYS A 4 15.59 -0.64 -5.52
N LEU A 5 16.12 0.55 -5.26
CA LEU A 5 15.32 1.67 -4.75
C LEU A 5 14.31 2.16 -5.79
N HIS A 6 14.71 2.17 -7.06
CA HIS A 6 13.80 2.47 -8.17
C HIS A 6 12.69 1.42 -8.30
N ALA A 7 13.01 0.13 -8.26
CA ALA A 7 12.02 -0.95 -8.27
C ALA A 7 11.03 -0.84 -7.11
N LEU A 8 11.51 -0.51 -5.90
CA LEU A 8 10.65 -0.29 -4.74
C LEU A 8 9.74 0.95 -4.92
N HIS A 9 10.18 2.00 -5.61
CA HIS A 9 9.32 3.15 -5.92
C HIS A 9 8.24 2.80 -6.94
N MET A 10 8.60 2.11 -8.02
CA MET A 10 7.63 1.66 -9.03
C MET A 10 6.57 0.76 -8.40
N ARG A 11 6.99 -0.21 -7.59
CA ARG A 11 6.08 -1.12 -6.90
C ARG A 11 5.15 -0.40 -5.93
N LEU A 12 5.66 0.63 -5.23
CA LEU A 12 4.84 1.44 -4.33
C LEU A 12 3.77 2.22 -5.11
N ALA A 13 4.12 2.79 -6.27
CA ALA A 13 3.19 3.53 -7.11
C ALA A 13 2.07 2.62 -7.63
N GLU A 14 2.41 1.43 -8.13
CA GLU A 14 1.44 0.41 -8.56
C GLU A 14 0.46 0.04 -7.45
N LEU A 15 0.98 -0.23 -6.25
CA LEU A 15 0.16 -0.64 -5.10
C LEU A 15 -0.73 0.49 -4.59
N ASN A 16 -0.26 1.73 -4.59
CA ASN A 16 -1.10 2.87 -4.24
C ASN A 16 -2.27 3.01 -5.22
N HIS A 17 -2.00 2.88 -6.53
CA HIS A 17 -3.04 2.97 -7.53
C HIS A 17 -4.03 1.78 -7.46
N GLU A 18 -3.56 0.58 -7.17
CA GLU A 18 -4.42 -0.57 -6.88
C GLU A 18 -5.29 -0.34 -5.64
N MET A 19 -4.73 0.24 -4.58
CA MET A 19 -5.45 0.57 -3.35
C MET A 19 -6.53 1.63 -3.62
N GLU A 20 -6.23 2.69 -4.37
CA GLU A 20 -7.21 3.72 -4.77
C GLU A 20 -8.42 3.10 -5.48
N ARG A 21 -8.18 2.22 -6.48
CA ARG A 21 -9.27 1.51 -7.16
C ARG A 21 -10.09 0.63 -6.22
N THR A 22 -9.42 0.00 -5.25
CA THR A 22 -10.08 -0.85 -4.25
C THR A 22 -10.92 -0.01 -3.29
N GLN A 23 -10.46 1.17 -2.89
CA GLN A 23 -11.21 2.13 -2.08
C GLN A 23 -12.45 2.65 -2.80
N ILE A 24 -12.33 2.99 -4.09
CA ILE A 24 -13.48 3.41 -4.90
C ILE A 24 -14.53 2.29 -4.95
N ARG A 25 -14.10 1.04 -5.13
CA ARG A 25 -15.01 -0.11 -5.11
C ARG A 25 -15.67 -0.29 -3.75
N ALA A 26 -14.93 -0.15 -2.65
CA ALA A 26 -15.47 -0.23 -1.29
C ALA A 26 -16.55 0.83 -1.09
N HIS A 27 -16.26 2.07 -1.45
CA HIS A 27 -17.20 3.18 -1.32
C HIS A 27 -18.49 2.96 -2.16
N HIS A 28 -18.35 2.43 -3.38
CA HIS A 28 -19.51 2.09 -4.19
C HIS A 28 -20.36 0.98 -3.57
N LEU A 29 -19.73 -0.07 -3.02
CA LEU A 29 -20.45 -1.14 -2.32
C LEU A 29 -21.13 -0.64 -1.04
N GLU A 30 -20.50 0.28 -0.31
CA GLU A 30 -21.07 0.94 0.87
C GLU A 30 -22.32 1.73 0.50
N SER A 31 -22.24 2.57 -0.52
CA SER A 31 -23.39 3.36 -1.01
C SER A 31 -24.54 2.44 -1.45
N ARG A 32 -24.27 1.39 -2.22
CA ARG A 32 -25.31 0.44 -2.64
C ARG A 32 -25.93 -0.31 -1.47
N LEU A 33 -25.13 -0.65 -0.46
CA LEU A 33 -25.60 -1.33 0.74
C LEU A 33 -26.48 -0.40 1.58
N GLU A 34 -26.14 0.89 1.67
CA GLU A 34 -26.97 1.91 2.31
C GLU A 34 -28.31 2.06 1.58
N ASP A 35 -28.30 2.15 0.24
CA ASP A 35 -29.51 2.21 -0.57
C ASP A 35 -30.39 0.97 -0.37
N ALA A 36 -29.80 -0.23 -0.40
CA ALA A 36 -30.53 -1.49 -0.16
C ALA A 36 -31.13 -1.56 1.25
N ARG A 37 -30.41 -1.05 2.27
CA ARG A 37 -30.92 -0.95 3.64
C ARG A 37 -32.08 0.05 3.73
N LEU A 38 -32.00 1.18 3.05
CA LEU A 38 -33.08 2.16 2.99
C LEU A 38 -34.32 1.57 2.31
N ALA A 39 -34.16 0.92 1.15
CA ALA A 39 -35.24 0.25 0.44
C ALA A 39 -35.95 -0.80 1.32
N ALA A 40 -35.17 -1.61 2.05
CA ALA A 40 -35.70 -2.59 3.00
C ALA A 40 -36.55 -1.95 4.12
N LEU A 41 -36.20 -0.75 4.59
CA LEU A 41 -36.99 -0.02 5.59
C LEU A 41 -38.35 0.44 5.03
N PHE A 42 -38.45 0.67 3.73
CA PHE A 42 -39.70 1.00 3.03
C PHE A 42 -40.51 -0.24 2.62
N GLY A 43 -40.07 -1.44 3.00
CA GLY A 43 -40.75 -2.70 2.70
C GLY A 43 -40.43 -3.27 1.32
N GLU A 44 -39.44 -2.73 0.62
CA GLU A 44 -38.91 -3.34 -0.59
C GLU A 44 -37.98 -4.49 -0.20
N GLU A 45 -38.45 -5.74 -0.33
CA GLU A 45 -37.61 -6.92 -0.09
C GLU A 45 -36.53 -7.01 -1.17
N SER A 46 -35.32 -6.57 -0.82
CA SER A 46 -34.12 -6.80 -1.62
C SER A 46 -33.18 -7.74 -0.87
N GLY A 47 -32.94 -8.91 -1.45
CA GLY A 47 -31.88 -9.83 -1.02
C GLY A 47 -30.47 -9.25 -1.22
N GLU A 48 -30.35 -8.03 -1.78
CA GLU A 48 -29.06 -7.41 -2.08
C GLU A 48 -28.24 -7.14 -0.83
N THR A 49 -28.85 -6.83 0.32
CA THR A 49 -28.10 -6.62 1.57
C THR A 49 -27.28 -7.86 1.96
N GLN A 50 -27.84 -9.06 1.77
CA GLN A 50 -27.18 -10.34 2.07
C GLN A 50 -26.04 -10.66 1.10
N VAL A 51 -26.07 -10.07 -0.10
CA VAL A 51 -25.06 -10.25 -1.15
C VAL A 51 -23.97 -9.18 -1.09
N LEU A 52 -24.32 -7.93 -0.78
CA LEU A 52 -23.43 -6.78 -0.77
C LEU A 52 -22.55 -6.74 0.49
N GLN A 53 -23.07 -7.14 1.65
CA GLN A 53 -22.31 -7.12 2.91
C GLN A 53 -21.06 -8.02 2.85
N PRO A 54 -21.13 -9.30 2.43
CA PRO A 54 -19.94 -10.14 2.31
C PRO A 54 -18.91 -9.61 1.30
N GLN A 55 -19.38 -9.03 0.19
CA GLN A 55 -18.49 -8.43 -0.82
C GLN A 55 -17.77 -7.20 -0.28
N LEU A 56 -18.45 -6.38 0.52
CA LEU A 56 -17.85 -5.23 1.18
C LEU A 56 -16.78 -5.68 2.19
N ASP A 57 -17.06 -6.72 2.97
CA ASP A 57 -16.12 -7.27 3.94
C ASP A 57 -14.87 -7.86 3.26
N GLU A 58 -15.04 -8.57 2.14
CA GLU A 58 -13.91 -9.05 1.32
C GLU A 58 -13.04 -7.90 0.80
N VAL A 59 -13.67 -6.84 0.28
CA VAL A 59 -12.96 -5.66 -0.23
C VAL A 59 -12.22 -4.93 0.90
N ARG A 60 -12.84 -4.81 2.08
CA ARG A 60 -12.19 -4.22 3.27
C ARG A 60 -10.99 -5.02 3.72
N HIS A 61 -11.10 -6.35 3.78
CA HIS A 61 -9.96 -7.20 4.12
C HIS A 61 -8.82 -7.07 3.10
N ARG A 62 -9.15 -6.96 1.81
CA ARG A 62 -8.16 -6.70 0.76
C ARG A 62 -7.45 -5.35 0.95
N LEU A 63 -8.19 -4.31 1.35
CA LEU A 63 -7.61 -2.99 1.64
C LEU A 63 -6.62 -3.05 2.80
N GLU A 64 -6.96 -3.75 3.88
CA GLU A 64 -6.05 -3.96 5.02
C GLU A 64 -4.75 -4.65 4.58
N GLY A 65 -4.85 -5.69 3.75
CA GLY A 65 -3.69 -6.38 3.16
C GLY A 65 -2.82 -5.45 2.30
N GLN A 66 -3.44 -4.62 1.46
CA GLN A 66 -2.74 -3.65 0.63
C GLN A 66 -2.02 -2.59 1.47
N GLN A 67 -2.66 -2.08 2.54
CA GLN A 67 -2.05 -1.13 3.47
C GLN A 67 -0.83 -1.72 4.19
N ALA A 68 -0.96 -2.96 4.69
CA ALA A 68 0.15 -3.66 5.33
C ALA A 68 1.34 -3.87 4.37
N LEU A 69 1.06 -4.25 3.11
CA LEU A 69 2.08 -4.43 2.08
C LEU A 69 2.79 -3.10 1.74
N ILE A 70 2.03 -2.02 1.58
CA ILE A 70 2.56 -0.67 1.35
C ILE A 70 3.47 -0.25 2.50
N ALA A 71 3.06 -0.47 3.75
CA ALA A 71 3.87 -0.18 4.92
C ALA A 71 5.19 -0.98 4.94
N SER A 72 5.14 -2.27 4.59
CA SER A 72 6.33 -3.13 4.48
C SER A 72 7.31 -2.62 3.41
N ILE A 73 6.80 -2.20 2.24
CA ILE A 73 7.64 -1.65 1.16
C ILE A 73 8.26 -0.32 1.57
N LYS A 74 7.53 0.57 2.24
CA LYS A 74 8.07 1.83 2.77
C LYS A 74 9.21 1.57 3.77
N ASN A 75 9.07 0.57 4.63
CA ASN A 75 10.14 0.15 5.54
C ASN A 75 11.37 -0.38 4.77
N SER A 76 11.15 -1.22 3.76
CA SER A 76 12.21 -1.73 2.88
C SER A 76 12.95 -0.60 2.13
N GLN A 77 12.23 0.42 1.65
CA GLN A 77 12.82 1.61 1.06
C GLN A 77 13.69 2.36 2.07
N TRP A 78 13.19 2.61 3.27
CA TRP A 78 13.93 3.30 4.33
C TRP A 78 15.22 2.56 4.70
N ARG A 79 15.14 1.24 4.92
CA ARG A 79 16.32 0.40 5.20
C ARG A 79 17.34 0.47 4.07
N THR A 80 16.88 0.40 2.82
CA THR A 80 17.74 0.49 1.64
C THR A 80 18.44 1.86 1.54
N ARG A 81 17.74 2.96 1.87
CA ARG A 81 18.32 4.30 1.92
C ARG A 81 19.42 4.39 2.99
N ILE A 82 19.16 3.90 4.20
CA ILE A 82 20.15 3.90 5.28
C ILE A 82 21.39 3.08 4.91
N HIS A 83 21.18 1.88 4.37
CA HIS A 83 22.29 1.03 3.95
C HIS A 83 23.19 1.75 2.93
N TYR A 84 22.60 2.47 1.98
CA TYR A 84 23.36 3.27 1.02
C TYR A 84 24.16 4.41 1.68
N LEU A 85 23.56 5.12 2.63
CA LEU A 85 24.24 6.20 3.35
C LEU A 85 25.45 5.68 4.14
N LEU A 86 25.29 4.54 4.82
CA LEU A 86 26.35 3.90 5.58
C LEU A 86 27.47 3.38 4.67
N LEU A 87 27.13 2.75 3.55
CA LEU A 87 28.09 2.27 2.56
C LEU A 87 28.93 3.43 2.01
N ARG A 88 28.27 4.52 1.61
CA ARG A 88 28.94 5.73 1.09
C ARG A 88 29.83 6.39 2.14
N GLN A 89 29.41 6.38 3.42
CA GLN A 89 30.24 6.92 4.50
C GLN A 89 31.50 6.08 4.72
N ARG A 90 31.38 4.75 4.62
CA ARG A 90 32.51 3.83 4.70
C ARG A 90 33.49 4.05 3.54
N GLU A 91 33.00 4.12 2.30
CA GLU A 91 33.82 4.40 1.11
C GLU A 91 34.62 5.71 1.25
N ARG A 92 34.00 6.78 1.78
CA ARG A 92 34.68 8.06 2.02
C ARG A 92 35.80 7.96 3.06
N ARG A 93 35.60 7.18 4.12
CA ARG A 93 36.63 6.97 5.16
C ARG A 93 37.80 6.15 4.63
N GLU A 94 37.51 5.13 3.82
CA GLU A 94 38.54 4.33 3.16
C GLU A 94 39.37 5.17 2.18
N GLN A 95 38.75 6.11 1.46
CA GLN A 95 39.46 7.08 0.60
C GLN A 95 40.33 8.05 1.42
N GLN A 96 39.80 8.63 2.51
CA GLN A 96 40.56 9.54 3.37
C GLN A 96 41.78 8.88 4.03
N ASN A 97 41.67 7.62 4.46
CA ASN A 97 42.78 6.88 5.06
C ASN A 97 43.78 6.34 4.02
N GLY A 98 43.39 6.27 2.74
CA GLY A 98 44.26 5.83 1.65
C GLY A 98 45.10 6.95 1.02
N ASP A 99 44.67 8.21 1.19
CA ASP A 99 45.33 9.42 0.66
C ASP A 99 46.26 10.11 1.68
N ASP A 100 46.51 9.50 2.84
CA ASP A 100 47.49 9.96 3.84
C ASP A 100 48.84 9.27 3.56
N PRO A 101 49.80 9.90 2.82
CA PRO A 101 51.15 9.37 2.72
C PRO A 101 51.84 9.56 4.08
N ALA A 102 52.34 8.46 4.64
CA ALA A 102 53.24 8.46 5.80
C ALA A 102 54.49 9.30 5.56
#